data_AF-A0ABD3ZHV5-F1
#
_entry.id   AF-A0ABD3ZHV5-F1
#
_cell.length_a   1.000
_cell.length_b   1.000
_cell.length_c   1.000
_cell.angle_alpha   90.00
_cell.angle_beta   90.00
_cell.angle_gamma   90.00
#
_symmetry.space_group_name_H-M   'P 1'
#
loop_
_entity.id
_entity.type
_entity.pdbx_description
1 polymer ?
#
loop_
_entity_poly.entity_id
_entity_poly.type
_entity_poly.pdbx_seq_one_letter_code
_entity_poly.pdbx_strand_id
1 'polypeptide(L)' 'MEAIGYKNPLSIKMFGLALEGILRDCGLSYLKRRTKLKIQTNLDLTGESNTDWLPKCDHSTAV' A
#
# COMPACT_ATOMS: atom_id res chain seq x y z
N MET A 1 3.52 -5.86 5.60
CA MET A 1 4.49 -5.82 6.72
C MET A 1 4.07 -6.76 7.84
N GLU A 2 2.86 -6.60 8.39
CA GLU A 2 2.37 -7.49 9.46
C GLU A 2 2.20 -8.95 9.00
N ALA A 3 1.63 -9.18 7.81
CA ALA A 3 1.42 -10.52 7.24
C ALA A 3 2.70 -11.38 7.12
N ILE A 4 3.88 -10.74 7.07
CA ILE A 4 5.19 -11.40 7.03
C ILE A 4 5.94 -11.34 8.38
N GLY A 5 5.22 -11.03 9.48
CA GLY A 5 5.74 -11.01 10.84
C GLY A 5 6.51 -9.76 11.27
N TYR A 6 6.55 -8.71 10.42
CA TYR A 6 7.31 -7.49 10.71
C TYR A 6 6.50 -6.52 11.59
N LYS A 7 6.95 -6.32 12.84
CA LYS A 7 6.22 -5.56 13.88
C LYS A 7 6.49 -4.06 13.91
N ASN A 8 7.55 -3.59 13.25
CA ASN A 8 8.00 -2.20 13.33
C ASN A 8 7.87 -1.49 11.97
N PRO A 9 6.65 -1.20 11.49
CA PRO A 9 6.48 -0.60 10.17
C PRO A 9 7.13 0.78 10.08
N LEU A 10 7.52 1.16 8.86
CA LEU A 10 8.03 2.51 8.59
C LEU A 10 6.95 3.55 8.93
N SER A 11 7.38 4.71 9.44
CA SER A 11 6.47 5.85 9.57
C SER A 11 5.97 6.30 8.19
N ILE A 12 4.78 6.90 8.14
CA ILE A 12 4.20 7.42 6.89
C ILE A 12 5.17 8.34 6.14
N LYS A 13 5.93 9.17 6.89
CA LYS A 13 6.96 10.05 6.31
C LYS A 13 8.09 9.26 5.65
N MET A 14 8.65 8.28 6.35
CA MET A 14 9.77 7.48 5.83
C MET A 14 9.33 6.59 4.67
N PHE A 15 8.15 5.98 4.78
CA PHE A 15 7.55 5.21 3.69
C PHE A 15 7.39 6.08 2.45
N GLY A 16 6.80 7.27 2.57
CA GLY A 16 6.58 8.17 1.43
C GLY A 16 7.88 8.65 0.78
N LEU A 17 8.94 8.89 1.55
CA LEU A 17 10.27 9.26 1.02
C LEU A 17 10.93 8.11 0.26
N ALA A 18 10.81 6.88 0.77
CA ALA A 18 11.40 5.71 0.13
C ALA A 18 10.61 5.25 -1.12
N LEU A 19 9.28 5.37 -1.10
CA LEU A 19 8.38 4.83 -2.11
C LEU A 19 8.70 5.31 -3.53
N GLU A 20 8.97 6.60 -3.70
CA GLU A 20 9.24 7.18 -5.03
C GLU A 20 10.55 6.66 -5.64
N GLY A 21 11.57 6.40 -4.80
CA GLY A 21 12.82 5.78 -5.24
C GLY A 21 12.62 4.32 -5.65
N ILE A 22 11.96 3.54 -4.79
CA ILE A 22 11.70 2.12 -5.06
C ILE A 22 10.89 1.95 -6.36
N LEU A 23 9.84 2.75 -6.56
CA LEU A 23 9.02 2.65 -7.76
C LEU A 23 9.80 3.00 -9.03
N ARG A 24 10.66 4.03 -8.97
CA ARG A 24 11.55 4.38 -10.08
C ARG A 24 12.51 3.24 -10.41
N ASP A 25 13.06 2.58 -9.40
CA ASP A 25 13.97 1.44 -9.59
C ASP A 25 13.24 0.22 -10.17
N CYS A 26 11.94 0.08 -9.91
CA CYS A 26 11.05 -0.88 -10.57
C CYS A 26 10.58 -0.44 -11.97
N GLY A 27 11.00 0.73 -12.48
CA GLY A 27 10.57 1.26 -13.77
C GLY A 27 9.13 1.83 -13.78
N LEU A 28 8.55 2.10 -12.61
CA LEU A 28 7.19 2.60 -12.45
C LEU A 28 7.18 4.12 -12.19
N SER A 29 6.23 4.82 -12.82
CA SER A 29 6.04 6.26 -12.59
C SER A 29 5.12 6.50 -11.40
N TYR A 30 5.61 7.22 -10.39
CA TYR A 30 4.84 7.59 -9.23
C TYR A 30 4.20 8.97 -9.40
N LEU A 31 2.86 9.01 -9.40
CA LEU A 31 2.07 10.24 -9.46
C LEU A 31 1.24 10.35 -8.19
N LYS A 32 1.23 11.54 -7.59
CA LYS A 32 0.40 11.86 -6.43
C LYS A 32 -0.29 13.21 -6.62
N ARG A 33 -1.54 13.28 -6.19
CA ARG A 33 -2.37 14.49 -6.24
C ARG A 33 -3.04 14.71 -4.90
N ARG A 34 -3.05 15.97 -4.45
CA ARG A 34 -3.85 16.39 -3.30
C ARG A 34 -5.30 16.53 -3.73
N THR A 35 -6.21 15.83 -3.05
CA THR A 35 -7.66 16.00 -3.19
C THR A 35 -8.20 16.72 -1.96
N LYS A 36 -9.48 17.11 -1.99
CA LYS A 36 -10.13 17.80 -0.86
C LYS A 36 -10.05 17.01 0.45
N LEU A 37 -10.02 15.68 0.37
CA LEU A 37 -10.05 14.79 1.54
C LEU A 37 -8.70 14.15 1.84
N LYS A 38 -7.90 13.81 0.82
CA LYS A 38 -6.75 12.92 0.96
C LYS A 38 -5.65 13.21 -0.08
N ILE A 39 -4.58 12.44 -0.02
CA ILE A 39 -3.64 12.30 -1.14
C ILE A 39 -4.04 11.05 -1.90
N GLN A 40 -4.14 11.16 -3.22
CA GLN A 40 -4.42 10.04 -4.12
C GLN A 40 -3.22 9.79 -5.02
N THR A 41 -2.90 8.53 -5.27
CA THR A 41 -1.81 8.10 -6.14
C THR A 41 -2.37 7.40 -7.39
N ASN A 42 -1.50 7.13 -8.36
CA ASN A 42 -1.81 6.31 -9.53
C ASN A 42 -1.50 4.81 -9.32
N LEU A 43 -1.41 4.36 -8.06
CA LEU A 43 -1.01 3.00 -7.72
C LEU A 43 -2.23 2.23 -7.23
N ASP A 44 -2.37 1.01 -7.72
CA ASP A 44 -3.37 0.03 -7.28
C ASP A 44 -2.68 -1.29 -6.97
N LEU A 45 -3.34 -2.14 -6.19
CA LEU A 45 -2.83 -3.49 -5.89
C LEU A 45 -2.95 -4.38 -7.12
N THR A 46 -1.97 -5.27 -7.31
CA THR A 46 -1.99 -6.27 -8.38
C THR A 46 -2.99 -7.39 -8.04
N GLY A 47 -3.47 -8.12 -9.05
CA GLY A 47 -4.39 -9.25 -8.84
C GLY A 47 -3.82 -10.35 -7.93
N GLU A 48 -2.50 -10.56 -7.95
CA GLU A 48 -1.78 -11.51 -7.10
C GLU A 48 -1.75 -11.10 -5.62
N SER A 49 -1.92 -9.80 -5.32
CA SER A 49 -1.93 -9.29 -3.95
C SER A 49 -3.11 -9.87 -3.14
N ASN A 50 -4.22 -10.22 -3.81
CA ASN A 50 -5.45 -10.73 -3.18
C ASN A 50 -5.28 -12.09 -2.50
N THR A 51 -4.25 -12.86 -2.85
CA THR A 51 -4.07 -14.23 -2.35
C THR A 51 -2.95 -14.37 -1.33
N ASP A 52 -1.97 -13.47 -1.32
CA ASP A 52 -0.74 -13.64 -0.53
C ASP A 52 -0.84 -13.00 0.87
N TRP A 53 -1.21 -11.73 0.95
CA TRP A 53 -1.15 -10.99 2.22
C TRP A 53 -2.32 -10.02 2.46
N LEU A 54 -3.18 -9.78 1.47
CA LEU A 54 -4.31 -8.88 1.63
C LEU A 54 -5.39 -9.57 2.48
N PRO A 55 -5.80 -9.01 3.63
CA PRO A 55 -6.84 -9.61 4.46
C PRO A 55 -8.14 -9.75 3.69
N LYS A 56 -8.74 -10.94 3.74
CA LYS A 56 -10.06 -11.17 3.17
C LYS A 56 -11.10 -10.51 4.07
N CYS A 57 -12.04 -9.80 3.47
CA CYS A 57 -13.20 -9.32 4.20
C CYS A 57 -14.15 -10.52 4.35
N ASP A 58 -14.07 -11.21 5.49
CA ASP A 58 -15.01 -12.28 5.77
C ASP A 58 -16.40 -11.66 5.94
N HIS A 59 -17.32 -11.96 5.02
CA HIS A 59 -18.72 -11.54 5.13
C HIS A 59 -19.47 -12.41 6.14
N SER A 60 -18.95 -12.51 7.36
CA SER A 60 -19.57 -13.26 8.44
C SER A 60 -19.02 -12.85 9.79
N THR A 61 -19.65 -11.84 10.40
CA THR A 61 -20.06 -11.82 11.83
C THR A 61 -20.84 -10.54 12.09
N ALA A 62 -22.08 -10.50 11.63
CA ALA A 62 -23.14 -9.74 12.29
C ALA A 62 -24.19 -10.78 12.68
N VAL A 63 -24.10 -11.27 13.91
CA VAL A 63 -25.15 -12.03 14.60
C VAL A 63 -25.59 -11.19 15.78
#